data_AF-X1M1C1-F1
#
_entry.id   AF-X1M1C1-F1
#
_cell.length_a   1.000
_cell.length_b   1.000
_cell.length_c   1.000
_cell.angle_alpha   90.00
_cell.angle_beta   90.00
_cell.angle_gamma   90.00
#
_symmetry.space_group_name_H-M   'P 1'
#
loop_
_entity.id
_entity.type
_entity.pdbx_description
1 polymer ?
#
loop_
_entity_poly.entity_id
_entity_poly.type
_entity_poly.pdbx_seq_one_letter_code
_entity_poly.pdbx_strand_id
1 'polypeptide(L)'
;MFEETLRRLTNLIPIAKADIFNTALPAADTDILGAAITPTNSPSWLRIYVAIAVAGKLYLRRTVGGVTVSEDLNSGADLVANSAYCFGPIEWRTGDSLNLRYSATGANILVLRIDEIGAAE
;
A
#
# COMPACT_ATOMS: atom_id res chain seq x y z
N MET A 1 -19.08 21.54 19.07
CA MET A 1 -19.35 20.13 19.46
C MET A 1 -19.80 19.29 18.26
N PHE A 2 -20.87 19.65 17.53
CA PHE A 2 -21.37 18.85 16.39
C PHE A 2 -20.39 18.76 15.20
N GLU A 3 -19.72 19.85 14.84
CA GLU A 3 -18.72 19.84 13.75
C GLU A 3 -17.47 19.01 14.07
N GLU A 4 -17.09 18.95 15.35
CA GLU A 4 -15.93 18.17 15.77
C GLU A 4 -16.21 16.67 15.73
N THR A 5 -17.45 16.26 16.04
CA THR A 5 -17.91 14.88 15.87
C THR A 5 -17.94 14.46 14.39
N LEU A 6 -18.39 15.34 13.49
CA LEU A 6 -18.37 15.09 12.04
C LEU A 6 -16.94 15.01 11.50
N ARG A 7 -16.02 15.86 11.98
CA ARG A 7 -14.59 15.80 11.62
C ARG A 7 -13.90 14.53 12.12
N ARG A 8 -14.35 13.93 13.22
CA ARG A 8 -13.83 12.64 13.69
C ARG A 8 -14.40 11.45 12.92
N LEU A 9 -15.63 11.55 12.42
CA LEU A 9 -16.27 10.52 11.59
C LEU A 9 -15.52 10.29 10.27
N THR A 10 -14.92 11.32 9.66
CA THR A 10 -14.11 11.16 8.45
C THR A 10 -12.85 10.32 8.67
N ASN A 11 -12.35 10.23 9.91
CA ASN A 11 -11.20 9.37 10.25
C ASN A 11 -11.57 7.88 10.36
N LEU A 12 -12.86 7.56 10.43
CA LEU A 12 -13.37 6.19 10.52
C LEU A 12 -13.59 5.55 9.13
N ILE A 13 -13.63 6.37 8.07
CA ILE A 13 -13.84 5.91 6.70
C ILE A 13 -12.47 5.72 6.05
N PRO A 14 -12.12 4.50 5.60
CA PRO A 14 -10.90 4.28 4.83
C PRO A 14 -10.85 5.19 3.60
N ILE A 15 -9.69 5.80 3.35
CA ILE A 15 -9.45 6.62 2.17
C ILE A 15 -8.69 5.78 1.15
N ALA A 16 -9.32 5.48 0.02
CA ALA A 16 -8.68 4.74 -1.06
C ALA A 16 -7.50 5.54 -1.64
N LYS A 17 -6.33 4.91 -1.71
CA LYS A 17 -5.08 5.48 -2.28
C LYS A 17 -4.70 4.81 -3.60
N ALA A 18 -5.09 3.55 -3.80
CA ALA A 18 -4.96 2.85 -5.07
C ALA A 18 -6.04 1.76 -5.20
N ASP A 19 -6.55 1.58 -6.42
CA ASP A 19 -7.42 0.47 -6.80
C ASP A 19 -7.02 0.02 -8.20
N ILE A 20 -6.39 -1.17 -8.28
CA ILE A 20 -5.92 -1.77 -9.52
C ILE A 20 -6.58 -3.14 -9.64
N PHE A 21 -7.22 -3.38 -10.77
CA PHE A 21 -7.90 -4.64 -11.06
C PHE A 21 -7.45 -5.19 -12.42
N ASN A 22 -7.08 -6.48 -12.43
CA ASN A 22 -6.68 -7.22 -13.62
C ASN A 22 -5.78 -6.42 -14.60
N THR A 23 -4.69 -5.88 -14.09
CA THR A 23 -3.74 -5.05 -14.84
C THR A 23 -2.37 -5.72 -14.89
N ALA A 24 -1.65 -5.58 -15.99
CA ALA A 24 -0.30 -6.14 -16.11
C ALA A 24 0.62 -5.61 -15.00
N LEU A 25 1.40 -6.50 -14.40
CA LEU A 25 2.52 -6.11 -13.55
C LEU A 25 3.54 -5.32 -14.39
N PRO A 26 4.18 -4.30 -13.80
CA PRO A 26 5.37 -3.71 -14.39
C PRO A 26 6.53 -4.70 -14.53
N ALA A 27 7.66 -4.21 -15.05
CA ALA A 27 8.93 -4.94 -14.95
C ALA A 27 9.28 -5.23 -13.48
N ALA A 28 10.01 -6.33 -13.24
CA ALA A 28 10.44 -6.71 -11.90
C ALA A 28 11.18 -5.56 -11.21
N ASP A 29 10.97 -5.42 -9.89
CA ASP A 29 11.57 -4.40 -9.03
C ASP A 29 11.32 -2.95 -9.49
N THR A 30 10.29 -2.73 -10.31
CA THR A 30 9.76 -1.42 -10.68
C THR A 30 8.55 -1.06 -9.82
N ASP A 31 8.40 0.23 -9.55
CA ASP A 31 7.27 0.77 -8.81
C ASP A 31 5.94 0.38 -9.50
N ILE A 32 5.02 -0.17 -8.71
CA ILE A 32 3.68 -0.59 -9.16
C ILE A 32 2.81 0.63 -9.41
N LEU A 33 2.88 1.63 -8.53
CA LEU A 33 2.11 2.87 -8.68
C LEU A 33 2.91 3.84 -9.54
N GLY A 34 2.24 4.52 -10.48
CA GLY A 34 2.88 5.53 -11.33
C GLY A 34 3.42 6.75 -10.56
N ALA A 35 2.94 6.95 -9.33
CA ALA A 35 3.49 7.91 -8.37
C ALA A 35 3.38 7.34 -6.95
N ALA A 36 4.35 7.69 -6.10
CA ALA A 36 4.29 7.34 -4.69
C ALA A 36 3.10 8.06 -4.03
N ILE A 37 2.39 7.34 -3.16
CA ILE A 37 1.28 7.88 -2.38
C ILE A 37 1.81 8.56 -1.11
N THR A 38 1.06 9.55 -0.60
CA THR A 38 1.34 10.27 0.65
C THR A 38 0.12 10.23 1.56
N PRO A 39 0.29 10.35 2.89
CA PRO A 39 -0.85 10.28 3.80
C PRO A 39 -1.73 11.53 3.66
N THR A 40 -3.04 11.34 3.69
CA THR A 40 -4.02 12.43 3.73
C THR A 40 -4.20 12.93 5.16
N ASN A 41 -4.26 12.00 6.11
CA ASN A 41 -4.27 12.23 7.55
C ASN A 41 -2.94 11.75 8.14
N SER A 42 -2.43 12.44 9.15
CA SER A 42 -1.21 12.02 9.84
C SER A 42 -1.31 12.34 11.32
N PRO A 43 -0.88 11.41 12.20
CA PRO A 43 -0.46 10.04 11.89
C PRO A 43 -1.63 9.18 11.37
N SER A 44 -1.35 8.22 10.49
CA SER A 44 -2.33 7.26 9.97
C SER A 44 -1.72 5.88 9.73
N TRP A 45 -2.52 4.94 9.24
CA TRP A 45 -2.08 3.60 8.89
C TRP A 45 -2.43 3.24 7.46
N LEU A 46 -1.65 2.36 6.85
CA LEU A 46 -1.91 1.79 5.54
C LEU A 46 -2.39 0.34 5.68
N ARG A 47 -3.41 -0.02 4.89
CA ARG A 47 -3.84 -1.39 4.62
C ARG A 47 -3.67 -1.69 3.14
N ILE A 48 -3.08 -2.84 2.82
CA ILE A 48 -2.86 -3.31 1.46
C ILE A 48 -3.55 -4.66 1.30
N TYR A 49 -4.51 -4.76 0.37
CA TYR A 49 -5.06 -6.03 -0.09
C TYR A 49 -4.53 -6.33 -1.49
N VAL A 50 -3.96 -7.51 -1.71
CA VAL A 50 -3.28 -7.82 -2.97
C VAL A 50 -3.42 -9.29 -3.36
N ALA A 51 -3.61 -9.54 -4.66
CA ALA A 51 -3.52 -10.85 -5.28
C ALA A 51 -2.82 -10.71 -6.64
N ILE A 52 -1.80 -11.54 -6.88
CA ILE A 52 -0.96 -11.46 -8.09
C ILE A 52 -0.91 -12.84 -8.75
N ALA A 53 -0.99 -12.88 -10.08
CA ALA A 53 -1.09 -14.12 -10.85
C ALA A 53 0.24 -14.88 -11.04
N VAL A 54 1.30 -14.48 -10.34
CA VAL A 54 2.62 -15.13 -10.36
C VAL A 54 3.26 -15.04 -8.97
N ALA A 55 4.01 -16.07 -8.58
CA ALA A 55 4.73 -16.07 -7.31
C ALA A 55 5.88 -15.05 -7.31
N GLY A 56 6.18 -14.48 -6.15
CA GLY A 56 7.23 -13.47 -5.99
C GLY A 56 7.10 -12.69 -4.69
N LYS A 57 8.10 -11.87 -4.40
CA LYS A 57 8.16 -11.05 -3.19
C LYS A 57 7.54 -9.70 -3.42
N LEU A 58 6.77 -9.24 -2.45
CA LEU A 58 6.21 -7.90 -2.42
C LEU A 58 7.02 -7.03 -1.45
N TYR A 59 7.39 -5.84 -1.91
CA TYR A 59 8.16 -4.88 -1.14
C TYR A 59 7.35 -3.60 -0.95
N LEU A 60 7.42 -3.03 0.25
CA LEU A 60 7.02 -1.65 0.48
C LEU A 60 8.25 -0.74 0.29
N ARG A 61 8.12 0.25 -0.59
CA ARG A 61 9.13 1.28 -0.80
C ARG A 61 8.73 2.52 -0.04
N ARG A 62 9.45 2.83 1.03
CA ARG A 62 9.21 4.03 1.85
C ARG A 62 10.29 5.06 1.59
N THR A 63 9.89 6.28 1.28
CA THR A 63 10.79 7.43 1.16
C THR A 63 10.50 8.43 2.26
N VAL A 64 11.52 8.80 3.03
CA VAL A 64 11.45 9.83 4.08
C VAL A 64 12.63 10.77 3.92
N GLY A 65 12.37 12.08 3.82
CA GLY A 65 13.45 13.07 3.64
C GLY A 65 14.34 12.83 2.42
N GLY A 66 13.80 12.22 1.36
CA GLY A 66 14.53 11.86 0.14
C GLY A 66 15.30 10.53 0.21
N VAL A 67 15.32 9.84 1.35
CA VAL A 67 15.95 8.52 1.49
C VAL A 67 14.91 7.44 1.30
N THR A 68 15.13 6.53 0.35
CA THR A 68 14.21 5.40 0.10
C THR A 68 14.77 4.09 0.65
N VAL A 69 13.96 3.39 1.44
CA VAL A 69 14.23 2.03 1.94
C VAL A 69 13.26 1.01 1.32
N SER A 70 13.65 -0.26 1.34
CA SER A 70 12.79 -1.40 0.98
C SER A 70 12.46 -2.17 2.25
N GLU A 71 11.17 -2.39 2.48
CA GLU A 71 10.68 -3.26 3.55
C GLU A 71 10.08 -4.52 2.89
N ASP A 72 10.62 -5.69 3.22
CA ASP A 72 10.10 -6.96 2.72
C ASP A 72 8.77 -7.28 3.40
N LEU A 73 7.68 -7.37 2.62
CA LEU A 73 6.42 -7.86 3.14
C LEU A 73 6.44 -9.41 3.19
N ASN A 74 5.55 -9.99 4.00
CA ASN A 74 5.49 -11.44 4.20
C ASN A 74 6.83 -12.05 4.66
N SER A 75 7.60 -11.32 5.48
CA SER A 75 8.93 -11.75 5.95
C SER A 75 9.91 -12.08 4.81
N GLY A 76 9.73 -11.47 3.62
CA GLY A 76 10.56 -11.72 2.45
C GLY A 76 10.32 -13.07 1.77
N ALA A 77 9.26 -13.78 2.16
CA ALA A 77 8.83 -15.01 1.50
C ALA A 77 7.93 -14.68 0.29
N ASP A 78 8.03 -15.51 -0.74
CA ASP A 78 7.23 -15.38 -1.95
C ASP A 78 5.73 -15.49 -1.62
N LEU A 79 4.95 -14.60 -2.20
CA LEU A 79 3.50 -14.73 -2.27
C LEU A 79 3.17 -15.87 -3.23
N VAL A 80 2.14 -16.65 -2.91
CA VAL A 80 1.65 -17.72 -3.78
C VAL A 80 0.80 -17.10 -4.89
N ALA A 81 1.03 -17.54 -6.12
CA ALA A 81 0.26 -17.08 -7.28
C ALA A 81 -1.25 -17.30 -7.06
N ASN A 82 -2.06 -16.33 -7.48
CA ASN A 82 -3.52 -16.33 -7.37
C ASN A 82 -4.06 -16.38 -5.94
N SER A 83 -3.23 -16.11 -4.93
CA SER A 83 -3.64 -16.06 -3.52
C SER A 83 -3.80 -14.62 -3.05
N ALA A 84 -4.82 -14.37 -2.22
CA ALA A 84 -5.07 -13.07 -1.64
C ALA A 84 -4.29 -12.89 -0.33
N TYR A 85 -3.67 -11.72 -0.18
CA TYR A 85 -2.94 -11.30 1.01
C TYR A 85 -3.47 -9.96 1.51
N CYS A 86 -3.43 -9.77 2.82
CA CYS A 86 -3.72 -8.49 3.47
C CYS A 86 -2.54 -8.12 4.36
N PHE A 87 -1.96 -6.94 4.13
CA PHE A 87 -0.87 -6.38 4.93
C PHE A 87 -1.37 -5.14 5.64
N GLY A 88 -1.13 -5.05 6.94
CA GLY A 88 -1.50 -3.90 7.76
C GLY A 88 -1.80 -4.28 9.22
N PRO A 89 -1.87 -3.29 10.12
CA PRO A 89 -1.65 -1.86 9.85
C PRO A 89 -0.16 -1.52 9.68
N ILE A 90 0.19 -0.76 8.64
CA ILE A 90 1.55 -0.24 8.40
C ILE A 90 1.56 1.25 8.76
N GLU A 91 2.50 1.68 9.60
CA GLU A 91 2.56 3.06 10.08
C GLU A 91 2.81 4.06 8.94
N TRP A 92 2.14 5.21 8.99
CA TRP A 92 2.29 6.26 7.98
C TRP A 92 2.23 7.67 8.59
N ARG A 93 3.27 8.49 8.34
CA ARG A 93 3.39 9.85 8.88
C ARG A 93 3.64 10.89 7.78
N THR A 94 3.29 12.15 8.05
CA THR A 94 3.63 13.28 7.18
C THR A 94 5.14 13.32 6.91
N GLY A 95 5.50 13.47 5.63
CA GLY A 95 6.89 13.42 5.16
C GLY A 95 7.25 12.08 4.53
N ASP A 96 6.47 11.03 4.80
CA ASP A 96 6.61 9.73 4.15
C ASP A 96 5.90 9.72 2.79
N SER A 97 6.52 9.08 1.80
CA SER A 97 5.82 8.60 0.61
C SER A 97 6.04 7.10 0.41
N LEU A 98 5.02 6.40 -0.06
CA LEU A 98 5.00 4.95 -0.18
C LEU A 98 4.75 4.52 -1.62
N ASN A 99 5.40 3.45 -2.06
CA ASN A 99 5.07 2.72 -3.28
C ASN A 99 5.25 1.21 -3.02
N LEU A 100 4.84 0.37 -3.96
CA LEU A 100 5.02 -1.07 -3.90
C LEU A 100 5.91 -1.53 -5.06
N ARG A 101 6.70 -2.58 -4.83
CA ARG A 101 7.46 -3.28 -5.88
C ARG A 101 7.23 -4.77 -5.78
N TYR A 102 7.36 -5.47 -6.90
CA TYR A 102 7.25 -6.92 -6.95
C TYR A 102 8.46 -7.53 -7.64
N SER A 103 8.95 -8.66 -7.12
CA SER A 103 10.19 -9.30 -7.61
C SER A 103 10.03 -10.05 -8.93
N ALA A 104 8.79 -10.26 -9.39
CA ALA A 104 8.48 -11.02 -10.60
C ALA A 104 7.74 -10.15 -11.62
N THR A 105 7.74 -10.60 -12.88
CA THR A 105 7.07 -9.93 -14.00
C THR A 105 6.35 -10.95 -14.89
N GLY A 106 5.64 -10.49 -15.93
CA GLY A 106 5.01 -11.36 -16.92
C GLY A 106 3.63 -11.91 -16.54
N ALA A 107 2.97 -11.31 -15.55
CA ALA A 107 1.62 -11.67 -15.13
C ALA A 107 0.81 -10.44 -14.71
N ASN A 108 -0.44 -10.64 -14.29
CA ASN A 108 -1.31 -9.56 -13.85
C ASN A 108 -1.34 -9.41 -12.32
N ILE A 109 -1.46 -8.17 -11.88
CA ILE A 109 -2.08 -7.82 -10.60
C ILE A 109 -3.57 -8.13 -10.77
N LEU A 110 -4.06 -9.14 -10.05
CA LEU A 110 -5.47 -9.52 -10.10
C LEU A 110 -6.32 -8.50 -9.34
N VAL A 111 -5.86 -8.16 -8.14
CA VAL A 111 -6.44 -7.11 -7.29
C VAL A 111 -5.30 -6.46 -6.52
N LEU A 112 -5.28 -5.13 -6.45
CA LEU A 112 -4.52 -4.37 -5.47
C LEU A 112 -5.39 -3.23 -4.97
N ARG A 113 -5.66 -3.21 -3.67
CA ARG A 113 -6.32 -2.10 -2.99
C ARG A 113 -5.41 -1.60 -1.89
N ILE A 114 -5.22 -0.30 -1.86
CA ILE A 114 -4.46 0.37 -0.81
C ILE A 114 -5.37 1.40 -0.18
N ASP A 115 -5.61 1.24 1.11
CA ASP A 115 -6.47 2.12 1.88
C ASP A 115 -5.67 2.73 3.03
N GLU A 116 -5.81 4.05 3.19
CA GLU A 116 -5.40 4.75 4.40
C GLU A 116 -6.51 4.59 5.45
N ILE A 117 -6.17 4.06 6.63
CA ILE A 117 -7.11 3.77 7.71
C ILE A 117 -6.69 4.48 8.99
N GLY A 118 -7.66 5.11 9.65
CA GLY A 118 -7.48 5.77 10.95
C GLY A 118 -6.58 7.00 10.89
N ALA A 119 -6.97 8.06 11.61
CA ALA A 119 -5.98 8.99 12.14
C ALA A 119 -5.62 8.47 13.55
N ALA A 120 -4.35 8.34 13.89
CA ALA A 120 -4.00 8.14 15.29
C ALA A 120 -4.41 9.42 16.04
N GLU A 121 -5.24 9.25 17.08
CA GLU A 121 -5.74 10.32 17.95
C GLU A 121 -4.59 11.07 18.67
#